data_AF-A0A9P0MVG0-F1
#
_entry.id   AF-A0A9P0MVG0-F1
#
_cell.length_a   1.000
_cell.length_b   1.000
_cell.length_c   1.000
_cell.angle_alpha   90.00
_cell.angle_beta   90.00
_cell.angle_gamma   90.00
#
_symmetry.space_group_name_H-M   'P 1'
#
loop_
_entity.id
_entity.type
_entity.pdbx_description
1 polymer ?
#
loop_
_entity_poly.entity_id
_entity_poly.type
_entity_poly.pdbx_seq_one_letter_code
_entity_poly.pdbx_strand_id
1 'polypeptide(L)'
;MGCTSSVISENQHNVVPQVKKRYLGHTRIIQEEEVDVFVNDEYNIITSDWEEGPVNFQYQNLVCLETVGNWKAGHSAGGSRNDLEMFSINPQYLIAIGPPDKHPKNDDFYLPDPSLNYIDVHICLTQTNLSQPPLHVAFFIYKTDSMEERLSAEYFLCMPPAGDTGAFVNWRQVKQHFKLTPGLYVIIPAVFNAGLEGTFKLSVKTIPPVTMKRIPSFKNVSLNASTINLKRKTSVILQEV
;
A
#
# COMPACT_ATOMS: atom_id res chain seq x y z
N MET A 1 -47.66 62.23 12.33
CA MET A 1 -48.95 62.15 13.04
C MET A 1 -49.55 60.78 12.71
N GLY A 2 -49.66 59.79 13.59
CA GLY A 2 -49.40 59.71 15.02
C GLY A 2 -49.06 58.27 15.43
N CYS A 3 -48.49 58.17 16.62
CA CYS A 3 -48.19 56.93 17.35
C CYS A 3 -49.41 56.42 18.13
N THR A 4 -49.34 55.14 18.55
CA THR A 4 -49.71 54.51 19.86
C THR A 4 -50.30 53.10 19.61
N SER A 5 -49.55 52.01 19.88
CA SER A 5 -49.59 51.13 21.08
C SER A 5 -50.94 50.41 21.28
N SER A 6 -51.05 49.11 21.63
CA SER A 6 -50.33 48.36 22.67
C SER A 6 -50.74 46.87 22.72
N VAL A 7 -49.82 46.01 23.19
CA VAL A 7 -49.98 44.90 24.19
C VAL A 7 -50.53 43.49 23.78
N ILE A 8 -49.57 42.56 23.68
CA ILE A 8 -49.38 41.23 24.35
C ILE A 8 -50.53 40.20 24.45
N SER A 9 -50.31 38.99 23.90
CA SER A 9 -50.49 37.72 24.64
C SER A 9 -49.60 36.61 24.05
N GLU A 10 -48.73 36.05 24.89
CA GLU A 10 -47.80 34.95 24.64
C GLU A 10 -48.49 33.58 24.49
N ASN A 11 -47.68 32.62 24.03
CA ASN A 11 -47.75 31.18 24.24
C ASN A 11 -48.67 30.35 23.35
N GLN A 12 -48.14 29.91 22.20
CA GLN A 12 -48.29 28.51 21.79
C GLN A 12 -46.97 27.96 21.22
N HIS A 13 -46.73 26.69 21.53
CA HIS A 13 -45.45 26.01 21.56
C HIS A 13 -44.65 26.03 20.26
N ASN A 14 -43.42 26.55 20.34
CA ASN A 14 -42.41 26.40 19.32
C ASN A 14 -41.81 24.98 19.44
N VAL A 15 -42.44 24.00 18.79
CA VAL A 15 -41.86 22.67 18.61
C VAL A 15 -40.74 22.82 17.58
N VAL A 16 -39.53 23.05 18.06
CA VAL A 16 -38.32 22.95 17.25
C VAL A 16 -38.28 21.54 16.64
N PRO A 17 -38.16 21.38 15.31
CA PRO A 17 -37.91 20.08 14.75
C PRO A 17 -36.60 19.55 15.33
N GLN A 18 -36.68 18.52 16.16
CA GLN A 18 -35.53 17.70 16.54
C GLN A 18 -34.99 17.07 15.26
N VAL A 19 -34.10 17.77 14.58
CA VAL A 19 -33.24 17.18 13.56
C VAL A 19 -32.42 16.15 14.30
N LYS A 20 -32.83 14.88 14.19
CA LYS A 20 -32.02 13.73 14.60
C LYS A 20 -30.72 13.87 13.83
N LYS A 21 -29.68 14.43 14.48
CA LYS A 21 -28.31 14.34 14.02
C LYS A 21 -28.02 12.85 13.93
N ARG A 22 -28.12 12.30 12.72
CA ARG A 22 -27.50 11.02 12.39
C ARG A 22 -26.03 11.26 12.63
N TYR A 23 -25.53 10.77 13.76
CA TYR A 23 -24.11 10.62 13.99
C TYR A 23 -23.62 9.67 12.89
N LEU A 24 -23.16 10.25 11.79
CA LEU A 24 -22.43 9.55 10.78
C LEU A 24 -21.15 9.10 11.49
N GLY A 25 -21.13 7.82 11.85
CA GLY A 25 -20.05 7.19 12.59
C GLY A 25 -18.74 7.59 11.93
N HIS A 26 -18.00 8.47 12.61
CA HIS A 26 -16.65 8.79 12.18
C HIS A 26 -15.87 7.50 12.32
N THR A 27 -15.47 6.92 11.19
CA THR A 27 -14.43 5.90 11.16
C THR A 27 -13.22 6.52 11.83
N ARG A 28 -12.91 6.09 13.06
CA ARG A 28 -11.60 6.33 13.64
C ARG A 28 -10.64 5.46 12.87
N ILE A 29 -9.78 6.07 12.07
CA ILE A 29 -8.54 5.43 11.64
C ILE A 29 -7.73 5.28 12.92
N ILE A 30 -7.67 4.05 13.46
CA ILE A 30 -6.69 3.72 14.48
C ILE A 30 -5.43 3.39 13.69
N GLN A 31 -4.55 4.38 13.56
CA GLN A 31 -3.18 4.16 13.16
C GLN A 31 -2.45 3.73 14.44
N GLU A 32 -2.36 2.43 14.69
CA GLU A 32 -1.49 1.88 15.73
C GLU A 32 -0.05 1.96 15.20
N GLU A 33 0.61 3.09 15.44
CA GLU A 33 2.05 3.20 15.26
C GLU A 33 2.76 2.46 16.40
N GLU A 34 3.26 1.25 16.14
CA GLU A 34 4.26 0.63 17.00
C GLU A 34 5.58 1.41 16.82
N VAL A 35 5.84 2.36 17.72
CA VAL A 35 7.12 3.07 17.77
C VAL A 35 8.12 2.23 18.57
N ASP A 36 9.03 1.53 17.90
CA ASP A 36 10.23 1.01 18.54
C ASP A 36 11.15 2.19 18.88
N VAL A 37 10.94 2.78 20.06
CA VAL A 37 11.83 3.81 20.60
C VAL A 37 13.14 3.13 21.00
N PHE A 38 14.20 3.37 20.24
CA PHE A 38 15.55 2.93 20.62
C PHE A 38 16.07 3.83 21.74
N VAL A 39 15.76 3.46 22.98
CA VAL A 39 16.43 3.98 24.18
C VAL A 39 17.06 2.78 24.88
N ASN A 40 18.36 2.86 25.13
CA ASN A 40 19.09 1.90 25.95
C ASN A 40 18.56 1.99 27.40
N ASP A 41 17.42 1.34 27.67
CA ASP A 41 16.87 1.22 29.02
C ASP A 41 17.18 -0.17 29.57
N GLU A 42 17.70 -0.19 30.80
CA GLU A 42 18.13 -1.35 31.57
C GLU A 42 16.95 -2.24 32.04
N TYR A 43 15.74 -2.00 31.53
CA TYR A 43 14.49 -2.72 31.82
C TYR A 43 13.98 -3.57 30.65
N ASN A 44 14.82 -3.90 29.68
CA ASN A 44 14.47 -4.80 28.59
C ASN A 44 14.46 -6.28 29.03
N ILE A 45 13.71 -6.57 30.10
CA ILE A 45 13.23 -7.92 30.36
C ILE A 45 12.13 -8.13 29.33
N ILE A 46 12.37 -9.00 28.35
CA ILE A 46 11.30 -9.57 27.54
C ILE A 46 10.41 -10.34 28.52
N THR A 47 9.39 -9.68 29.07
CA THR A 47 8.33 -10.42 29.76
C THR A 47 7.53 -11.10 28.66
N SER A 48 7.52 -12.42 28.74
CA SER A 48 6.74 -13.31 27.89
C SER A 48 5.24 -13.17 28.21
N ASP A 49 4.70 -11.96 28.15
CA ASP A 49 3.32 -11.65 28.51
C ASP A 49 2.37 -11.84 27.32
N TRP A 50 2.59 -12.96 26.59
CA TRP A 50 1.70 -13.45 25.54
C TRP A 50 0.79 -14.59 26.02
N GLU A 51 0.47 -14.65 27.31
CA GLU A 51 -0.51 -15.61 27.82
C GLU A 51 -1.73 -14.91 28.41
N GLU A 52 -2.88 -15.24 27.79
CA GLU A 52 -4.25 -15.13 28.31
C GLU A 52 -5.03 -13.82 28.09
N GLY A 53 -5.16 -13.42 26.82
CA GLY A 53 -6.40 -12.80 26.33
C GLY A 53 -7.46 -13.87 26.01
N PRO A 54 -8.77 -13.58 26.09
CA PRO A 54 -9.81 -14.58 25.89
C PRO A 54 -9.69 -15.20 24.49
N VAL A 55 -9.55 -16.52 24.46
CA VAL A 55 -9.32 -17.36 23.28
C VAL A 55 -10.56 -17.34 22.38
N ASN A 56 -10.71 -16.28 21.60
CA ASN A 56 -11.55 -16.29 20.41
C ASN A 56 -10.70 -16.85 19.27
N PHE A 57 -11.11 -18.04 18.81
CA PHE A 57 -10.58 -18.99 17.82
C PHE A 57 -10.08 -18.47 16.43
N GLN A 58 -9.54 -17.25 16.30
CA GLN A 58 -9.15 -16.70 14.98
C GLN A 58 -7.65 -16.45 14.76
N TYR A 59 -6.80 -16.49 15.78
CA TYR A 59 -5.37 -16.17 15.63
C TYR A 59 -4.39 -17.36 15.67
N GLN A 60 -4.88 -18.59 15.90
CA GLN A 60 -4.01 -19.78 16.03
C GLN A 60 -3.41 -20.30 14.70
N ASN A 61 -3.80 -19.75 13.54
CA ASN A 61 -3.42 -20.28 12.22
C ASN A 61 -2.76 -19.24 11.28
N LEU A 62 -2.13 -18.19 11.82
CA LEU A 62 -1.44 -17.22 10.98
C LEU A 62 -0.14 -17.81 10.41
N VAL A 63 0.07 -17.63 9.10
CA VAL A 63 1.33 -17.95 8.41
C VAL A 63 2.13 -16.67 8.25
N CYS A 64 3.45 -16.73 8.47
CA CYS A 64 4.39 -15.66 8.20
C CYS A 64 5.26 -16.01 6.99
N LEU A 65 5.13 -15.26 5.90
CA LEU A 65 5.97 -15.38 4.71
C LEU A 65 7.06 -14.32 4.77
N GLU A 66 8.32 -14.70 4.62
CA GLU A 66 9.45 -13.77 4.65
C GLU A 66 10.27 -13.83 3.36
N THR A 67 10.82 -12.69 2.94
CA THR A 67 11.75 -12.61 1.83
C THR A 67 12.76 -11.49 2.05
N VAL A 68 13.96 -11.66 1.49
CA VAL A 68 15.03 -10.67 1.55
C VAL A 68 15.13 -9.98 0.19
N GLY A 69 15.32 -8.67 0.21
CA GLY A 69 15.47 -7.84 -0.97
C GLY A 69 16.53 -6.77 -0.81
N ASN A 70 16.77 -6.04 -1.90
CA ASN A 70 17.67 -4.90 -1.89
C ASN A 70 17.23 -3.81 -2.87
N TRP A 71 17.56 -2.58 -2.51
CA TRP A 71 17.60 -1.44 -3.41
C TRP A 71 19.04 -1.29 -3.89
N LYS A 72 19.23 -1.35 -5.20
CA LYS A 72 20.53 -1.21 -5.88
C LYS A 72 20.46 -0.06 -6.88
N ALA A 73 21.46 0.80 -6.88
CA ALA A 73 21.50 1.97 -7.75
C ALA A 73 21.42 1.55 -9.23
N GLY A 74 20.60 2.27 -10.00
CA GLY A 74 20.36 2.01 -11.43
C GLY A 74 19.66 0.69 -11.76
N HIS A 75 19.18 -0.08 -10.76
CA HIS A 75 18.51 -1.37 -10.98
C HIS A 75 17.19 -1.48 -10.23
N SER A 76 17.21 -1.25 -8.91
CA SER A 76 16.04 -1.43 -8.05
C SER A 76 15.84 -0.31 -7.03
N ALA A 77 16.74 0.66 -6.93
CA ALA A 77 16.58 1.85 -6.10
C ALA A 77 15.77 2.93 -6.84
N GLY A 78 14.46 2.70 -7.00
CA GLY A 78 13.55 3.51 -7.82
C GLY A 78 13.05 4.79 -7.15
N GLY A 79 13.19 4.91 -5.84
CA GLY A 79 12.70 6.10 -5.13
C GLY A 79 11.18 6.09 -4.91
N SER A 80 10.65 7.25 -4.51
CA SER A 80 9.23 7.45 -4.20
C SER A 80 8.36 7.63 -5.45
N ARG A 81 7.03 7.71 -5.25
CA ARG A 81 6.04 7.93 -6.31
C ARG A 81 6.12 9.28 -7.03
N ASN A 82 6.99 10.19 -6.60
CA ASN A 82 7.18 11.48 -7.25
C ASN A 82 7.72 11.33 -8.70
N ASP A 83 8.38 10.21 -8.99
CA ASP A 83 8.79 9.80 -10.33
C ASP A 83 8.27 8.38 -10.55
N LEU A 84 7.16 8.23 -11.28
CA LEU A 84 6.51 6.94 -11.48
C LEU A 84 7.33 5.99 -12.38
N GLU A 85 8.13 6.54 -13.30
CA GLU A 85 9.01 5.75 -14.16
C GLU A 85 10.09 5.08 -13.30
N MET A 86 10.76 5.86 -12.47
CA MET A 86 11.75 5.32 -11.53
C MET A 86 11.10 4.48 -10.43
N PHE A 87 9.94 4.89 -9.89
CA PHE A 87 9.21 4.10 -8.90
C PHE A 87 8.91 2.68 -9.40
N SER A 88 8.61 2.54 -10.71
CA SER A 88 8.31 1.27 -11.34
C SER A 88 9.48 0.28 -11.35
N ILE A 89 10.72 0.70 -11.07
CA ILE A 89 11.89 -0.18 -11.00
C ILE A 89 12.13 -0.74 -9.59
N ASN A 90 11.46 -0.23 -8.54
CA ASN A 90 11.56 -0.77 -7.18
C ASN A 90 11.19 -2.27 -7.11
N PRO A 91 11.74 -3.07 -6.18
CA PRO A 91 11.35 -4.48 -6.06
C PRO A 91 9.83 -4.63 -5.97
N GLN A 92 9.27 -5.65 -6.63
CA GLN A 92 7.83 -5.93 -6.63
C GLN A 92 7.60 -7.36 -6.16
N TYR A 93 6.72 -7.54 -5.18
CA TYR A 93 6.41 -8.83 -4.59
C TYR A 93 4.92 -9.11 -4.75
N LEU A 94 4.58 -10.10 -5.57
CA LEU A 94 3.22 -10.56 -5.71
C LEU A 94 2.83 -11.35 -4.47
N ILE A 95 1.68 -11.02 -3.89
CA ILE A 95 1.00 -11.81 -2.87
C ILE A 95 -0.36 -12.26 -3.40
N ALA A 96 -0.71 -13.52 -3.18
CA ALA A 96 -2.05 -14.03 -3.41
C ALA A 96 -2.68 -14.32 -2.05
N ILE A 97 -3.80 -13.67 -1.74
CA ILE A 97 -4.46 -13.75 -0.44
C ILE A 97 -5.83 -14.42 -0.61
N GLY A 98 -6.10 -15.40 0.25
CA GLY A 98 -7.38 -16.09 0.29
C GLY A 98 -7.58 -17.11 -0.85
N PRO A 99 -8.67 -17.89 -0.79
CA PRO A 99 -8.93 -18.97 -1.74
C PRO A 99 -9.02 -18.47 -3.19
N PRO A 100 -8.37 -19.12 -4.18
CA PRO A 100 -8.37 -18.67 -5.58
C PRO A 100 -9.76 -18.56 -6.22
N ASP A 101 -10.73 -19.37 -5.78
CA ASP A 101 -12.13 -19.34 -6.21
C ASP A 101 -12.86 -18.06 -5.80
N LYS A 102 -12.36 -17.37 -4.76
CA LYS A 102 -12.86 -16.08 -4.27
C LYS A 102 -12.12 -14.89 -4.85
N HIS A 103 -11.13 -15.11 -5.72
CA HIS A 103 -10.43 -14.01 -6.37
C HIS A 103 -11.37 -13.36 -7.40
N PRO A 104 -11.37 -12.03 -7.51
CA PRO A 104 -12.20 -11.34 -8.49
C PRO A 104 -11.79 -11.76 -9.90
N LYS A 105 -12.78 -12.04 -10.74
CA LYS A 105 -12.58 -12.34 -12.16
C LYS A 105 -12.54 -11.03 -12.94
N ASN A 106 -11.90 -11.02 -14.11
CA ASN A 106 -11.63 -9.86 -14.98
C ASN A 106 -12.53 -8.63 -14.73
N ASP A 107 -13.84 -8.75 -14.97
CA ASP A 107 -14.75 -7.60 -14.95
C ASP A 107 -15.05 -7.05 -13.53
N ASP A 108 -14.89 -7.87 -12.49
CA ASP A 108 -15.10 -7.50 -11.08
C ASP A 108 -13.82 -6.99 -10.40
N PHE A 109 -12.70 -6.99 -11.12
CA PHE A 109 -11.39 -6.74 -10.54
C PHE A 109 -11.27 -5.36 -9.85
N TYR A 110 -11.90 -4.34 -10.42
CA TYR A 110 -11.85 -2.96 -9.91
C TYR A 110 -13.09 -2.58 -9.08
N LEU A 111 -14.07 -3.47 -8.96
CA LEU A 111 -15.30 -3.21 -8.22
C LEU A 111 -15.20 -3.80 -6.81
N PRO A 112 -15.60 -3.07 -5.77
CA PRO A 112 -15.73 -3.65 -4.44
C PRO A 112 -16.91 -4.64 -4.45
N ASP A 113 -16.62 -5.92 -4.27
CA ASP A 113 -17.64 -6.95 -4.06
C ASP A 113 -18.04 -6.99 -2.58
N PRO A 114 -19.25 -6.53 -2.21
CA PRO A 114 -19.70 -6.49 -0.83
C PRO A 114 -19.89 -7.89 -0.21
N SER A 115 -19.85 -8.96 -1.01
CA SER A 115 -19.94 -10.34 -0.53
C SER A 115 -18.60 -10.91 -0.06
N LEU A 116 -17.47 -10.24 -0.36
CA LEU A 116 -16.14 -10.69 0.05
C LEU A 116 -15.83 -10.26 1.48
N ASN A 117 -15.51 -11.24 2.32
CA ASN A 117 -15.00 -10.98 3.66
C ASN A 117 -13.57 -10.44 3.60
N TYR A 118 -13.30 -9.42 4.38
CA TYR A 118 -11.94 -8.91 4.58
C TYR A 118 -11.07 -9.93 5.32
N ILE A 119 -9.79 -9.93 4.97
CA ILE A 119 -8.73 -10.73 5.54
C ILE A 119 -7.72 -9.78 6.20
N ASP A 120 -7.38 -10.05 7.45
CA ASP A 120 -6.37 -9.30 8.19
C ASP A 120 -4.97 -9.68 7.71
N VAL A 121 -4.22 -8.67 7.24
CA VAL A 121 -2.87 -8.83 6.68
C VAL A 121 -1.93 -7.84 7.37
N HIS A 122 -0.89 -8.36 8.03
CA HIS A 122 0.16 -7.55 8.63
C HIS A 122 1.39 -7.59 7.74
N ILE A 123 1.90 -6.42 7.33
CA ILE A 123 3.08 -6.30 6.48
C ILE A 123 4.15 -5.53 7.24
N CYS A 124 5.38 -6.04 7.18
CA CYS A 124 6.52 -5.47 7.87
C CYS A 124 7.71 -5.37 6.92
N LEU A 125 8.23 -4.16 6.74
CA LEU A 125 9.46 -3.87 6.02
C LEU A 125 10.56 -3.55 7.03
N THR A 126 11.63 -4.34 7.07
CA THR A 126 12.76 -4.15 8.00
C THR A 126 14.04 -3.89 7.22
N GLN A 127 14.70 -2.77 7.46
CA GLN A 127 16.03 -2.47 6.92
C GLN A 127 17.06 -3.37 7.59
N THR A 128 17.78 -4.17 6.79
CA THR A 128 18.75 -5.14 7.31
C THR A 128 20.18 -4.61 7.30
N ASN A 129 20.53 -3.76 6.33
CA ASN A 129 21.79 -3.00 6.36
C ASN A 129 21.53 -1.65 7.05
N LEU A 130 22.28 -1.38 8.12
CA LEU A 130 22.13 -0.20 8.94
C LEU A 130 23.04 0.92 8.40
N SER A 131 22.60 1.63 7.36
CA SER A 131 23.11 3.00 7.19
C SER A 131 22.78 3.78 8.46
N GLN A 132 23.68 4.66 8.89
CA GLN A 132 23.41 5.59 9.99
C GLN A 132 23.43 7.01 9.43
N PRO A 133 22.28 7.71 9.37
CA PRO A 133 20.93 7.25 9.74
C PRO A 133 20.33 6.21 8.77
N PRO A 134 19.30 5.45 9.18
CA PRO A 134 18.57 4.55 8.28
C PRO A 134 17.97 5.30 7.09
N LEU A 135 17.70 4.59 6.01
CA LEU A 135 17.04 5.18 4.85
C LEU A 135 15.61 5.57 5.20
N HIS A 136 15.09 6.63 4.57
CA HIS A 136 13.67 6.93 4.60
C HIS A 136 12.93 5.92 3.73
N VAL A 137 12.15 5.03 4.33
CA VAL A 137 11.48 3.91 3.66
C VAL A 137 9.96 3.95 3.84
N ALA A 138 9.26 3.38 2.86
CA ALA A 138 7.83 3.12 2.89
C ALA A 138 7.53 1.90 2.02
N PHE A 139 6.33 1.34 2.11
CA PHE A 139 5.85 0.39 1.11
C PHE A 139 4.44 0.70 0.65
N PHE A 140 4.14 0.28 -0.58
CA PHE A 140 2.85 0.48 -1.23
C PHE A 140 2.28 -0.87 -1.66
N ILE A 141 0.97 -0.99 -1.65
CA ILE A 141 0.23 -2.19 -2.06
C ILE A 141 -0.68 -1.79 -3.21
N TYR A 142 -0.64 -2.53 -4.31
CA TYR A 142 -1.56 -2.37 -5.44
C TYR A 142 -2.27 -3.68 -5.70
N LYS A 143 -3.54 -3.64 -6.08
CA LYS A 143 -4.25 -4.83 -6.57
C LYS A 143 -3.67 -5.21 -7.93
N THR A 144 -3.66 -6.48 -8.32
CA THR A 144 -3.41 -6.88 -9.73
C THR A 144 -4.28 -8.07 -10.14
N ASP A 145 -4.60 -8.21 -11.41
CA ASP A 145 -5.25 -9.41 -11.98
C ASP A 145 -4.22 -10.38 -12.59
N SER A 146 -2.96 -9.94 -12.72
CA SER A 146 -1.87 -10.72 -13.29
C SER A 146 -1.01 -11.40 -12.22
N MET A 147 -0.73 -12.68 -12.44
CA MET A 147 0.15 -13.49 -11.58
C MET A 147 1.64 -13.31 -11.90
N GLU A 148 2.01 -12.67 -12.99
CA GLU A 148 3.40 -12.65 -13.47
C GLU A 148 3.87 -11.27 -13.92
N GLU A 149 2.94 -10.38 -14.24
CA GLU A 149 3.27 -9.08 -14.80
C GLU A 149 3.73 -8.10 -13.72
N ARG A 150 4.78 -7.38 -14.08
CA ARG A 150 5.29 -6.27 -13.29
C ARG A 150 4.44 -5.04 -13.56
N LEU A 151 4.02 -4.36 -12.50
CA LEU A 151 3.27 -3.12 -12.62
C LEU A 151 4.17 -2.01 -13.19
N SER A 152 3.69 -1.36 -14.25
CA SER A 152 4.41 -0.30 -14.97
C SER A 152 4.09 1.10 -14.43
N ALA A 153 4.80 2.11 -14.94
CA ALA A 153 4.52 3.51 -14.60
C ALA A 153 3.09 3.93 -14.98
N GLU A 154 2.60 3.49 -16.14
CA GLU A 154 1.24 3.72 -16.62
C GLU A 154 0.21 3.11 -15.67
N TYR A 155 0.52 1.93 -15.11
CA TYR A 155 -0.33 1.31 -14.09
C TYR A 155 -0.46 2.21 -12.86
N PHE A 156 0.66 2.69 -12.30
CA PHE A 156 0.65 3.53 -11.09
C PHE A 156 0.03 4.91 -11.29
N LEU A 157 -0.05 5.38 -12.54
CA LEU A 157 -0.72 6.62 -12.90
C LEU A 157 -2.25 6.45 -12.82
N CYS A 158 -2.76 5.32 -13.29
CA CYS A 158 -4.19 5.04 -13.37
C CYS A 158 -4.77 4.46 -12.09
N MET A 159 -3.96 3.70 -11.34
CA MET A 159 -4.41 2.91 -10.21
C MET A 159 -3.94 3.47 -8.87
N PRO A 160 -4.85 3.81 -7.94
CA PRO A 160 -4.47 4.16 -6.59
C PRO A 160 -3.93 2.93 -5.84
N PRO A 161 -3.11 3.14 -4.80
CA PRO A 161 -2.68 2.04 -3.95
C PRO A 161 -3.89 1.53 -3.14
N ALA A 162 -3.97 0.22 -2.96
CA ALA A 162 -4.93 -0.43 -2.06
C ALA A 162 -4.58 -0.17 -0.58
N GLY A 163 -3.32 0.16 -0.30
CA GLY A 163 -2.82 0.56 1.01
C GLY A 163 -1.35 0.94 0.93
N ASP A 164 -0.88 1.73 1.89
CA ASP A 164 0.52 2.08 2.05
C ASP A 164 0.83 2.43 3.52
N THR A 165 2.09 2.71 3.80
CA THR A 165 2.56 3.18 5.13
C THR A 165 2.52 4.69 5.28
N GLY A 166 1.98 5.44 4.32
CA GLY A 166 1.99 6.90 4.29
C GLY A 166 3.38 7.49 4.05
N ALA A 167 3.86 8.31 5.00
CA ALA A 167 5.10 9.06 4.87
C ALA A 167 6.34 8.15 4.90
N PHE A 168 7.40 8.57 4.20
CA PHE A 168 8.68 7.87 4.27
C PHE A 168 9.41 8.20 5.58
N VAL A 169 9.52 7.20 6.45
CA VAL A 169 10.15 7.32 7.78
C VAL A 169 11.51 6.66 7.79
N ASN A 170 12.45 7.21 8.55
CA ASN A 170 13.80 6.69 8.71
C ASN A 170 13.92 5.68 9.86
N TRP A 171 12.91 4.81 9.99
CA TRP A 171 12.89 3.75 11.00
C TRP A 171 13.51 2.47 10.46
N ARG A 172 14.17 1.71 11.34
CA ARG A 172 14.68 0.38 11.02
C ARG A 172 13.56 -0.54 10.53
N GLN A 173 12.36 -0.38 11.08
CA GLN A 173 11.20 -1.19 10.74
C GLN A 173 9.97 -0.31 10.54
N VAL A 174 9.21 -0.62 9.48
CA VAL A 174 7.90 -0.02 9.22
C VAL A 174 6.90 -1.16 9.08
N LYS A 175 5.89 -1.15 9.92
CA LYS A 175 4.81 -2.14 9.96
C LYS A 175 3.48 -1.46 9.69
N GLN A 176 2.57 -2.16 9.05
CA GLN A 176 1.19 -1.72 8.94
C GLN A 176 0.23 -2.91 8.84
N HIS A 177 -0.94 -2.75 9.43
CA HIS A 177 -2.05 -3.70 9.39
C HIS A 177 -3.09 -3.26 8.35
N PHE A 178 -3.53 -4.20 7.52
CA PHE A 178 -4.50 -3.97 6.45
C PHE A 178 -5.63 -4.98 6.51
N LYS A 179 -6.81 -4.55 6.07
CA LYS A 179 -7.96 -5.41 5.80
C LYS A 179 -8.16 -5.49 4.29
N LEU A 180 -7.74 -6.60 3.68
CA LEU A 180 -7.75 -6.80 2.23
C LEU A 180 -8.80 -7.85 1.84
N THR A 181 -9.45 -7.69 0.70
CA THR A 181 -10.30 -8.75 0.15
C THR A 181 -9.43 -9.86 -0.46
N PRO A 182 -9.95 -11.09 -0.63
CA PRO A 182 -9.26 -12.11 -1.41
C PRO A 182 -8.89 -11.60 -2.81
N GLY A 183 -7.71 -11.96 -3.29
CA GLY A 183 -7.19 -11.51 -4.59
C GLY A 183 -5.68 -11.47 -4.66
N LEU A 184 -5.17 -10.88 -5.74
CA LEU A 184 -3.74 -10.69 -5.96
C LEU A 184 -3.36 -9.22 -5.72
N TYR A 185 -2.22 -9.04 -5.08
CA TYR A 185 -1.67 -7.74 -4.78
C TYR A 185 -0.15 -7.72 -5.02
N VAL A 186 0.39 -6.55 -5.29
CA VAL A 186 1.82 -6.31 -5.43
C VAL A 186 2.27 -5.36 -4.32
N ILE A 187 3.20 -5.81 -3.49
CA ILE A 187 3.89 -4.98 -2.50
C ILE A 187 5.14 -4.38 -3.15
N ILE A 188 5.30 -3.07 -3.01
CA ILE A 188 6.43 -2.29 -3.53
C ILE A 188 7.13 -1.59 -2.36
N PRO A 189 8.20 -2.19 -1.79
CA PRO A 189 9.07 -1.51 -0.86
C PRO A 189 9.92 -0.45 -1.59
N ALA A 190 9.93 0.77 -1.07
CA ALA A 190 10.59 1.91 -1.68
C ALA A 190 11.41 2.70 -0.67
N VAL A 191 12.44 3.37 -1.16
CA VAL A 191 13.18 4.44 -0.49
C VAL A 191 12.68 5.79 -0.99
N PHE A 192 12.84 6.86 -0.21
CA PHE A 192 12.32 8.17 -0.62
C PHE A 192 13.02 8.72 -1.88
N ASN A 193 14.35 8.77 -1.83
CA ASN A 193 15.19 9.23 -2.94
C ASN A 193 15.66 8.05 -3.79
N ALA A 194 15.57 8.18 -5.12
CA ALA A 194 16.10 7.20 -6.04
C ALA A 194 17.63 7.07 -5.92
N GLY A 195 18.15 5.90 -6.29
CA GLY A 195 19.59 5.60 -6.26
C GLY A 195 20.17 5.27 -4.89
N LEU A 196 19.41 5.41 -3.79
CA LEU A 196 19.87 5.00 -2.46
C LEU A 196 19.88 3.47 -2.33
N GLU A 197 21.04 2.94 -1.98
CA GLU A 197 21.25 1.50 -1.84
C GLU A 197 20.99 1.03 -0.41
N GLY A 198 20.41 -0.16 -0.29
CA GLY A 198 20.13 -0.77 1.01
C GLY A 198 19.58 -2.18 0.87
N THR A 199 19.57 -2.92 1.95
CA THR A 199 18.96 -4.25 2.00
C THR A 199 17.81 -4.27 3.00
N PHE A 200 16.81 -5.09 2.72
CA PHE A 200 15.64 -5.19 3.57
C PHE A 200 15.12 -6.63 3.66
N LYS A 201 14.32 -6.88 4.70
CA LYS A 201 13.46 -8.05 4.84
C LYS A 201 12.01 -7.59 4.75
N LEU A 202 11.22 -8.26 3.94
CA LEU A 202 9.77 -8.08 3.84
C LEU A 202 9.09 -9.30 4.45
N SER A 203 8.20 -9.08 5.41
CA SER A 203 7.42 -10.12 6.09
C SER A 203 5.93 -9.84 5.93
N VAL A 204 5.15 -10.87 5.60
CA VAL A 204 3.68 -10.83 5.45
C VAL A 204 3.07 -11.88 6.35
N LYS A 205 2.23 -11.47 7.30
CA LYS A 205 1.55 -12.35 8.25
C LYS A 205 0.03 -12.27 8.06
N THR A 206 -0.60 -13.39 7.74
CA THR A 206 -2.05 -13.49 7.45
C THR A 206 -2.52 -14.94 7.62
N ILE A 207 -3.84 -15.15 7.61
CA ILE A 207 -4.42 -16.49 7.50
C ILE A 207 -4.17 -17.10 6.11
N PRO A 208 -3.96 -18.42 6.00
CA PRO A 208 -3.87 -19.13 4.72
C PRO A 208 -5.26 -19.28 4.05
N PRO A 209 -5.31 -19.55 2.73
CA PRO A 209 -4.16 -19.72 1.84
C PRO A 209 -3.52 -18.37 1.48
N VAL A 210 -2.19 -18.31 1.55
CA VAL A 210 -1.40 -17.16 1.16
C VAL A 210 -0.14 -17.62 0.43
N THR A 211 0.23 -16.93 -0.65
CA THR A 211 1.52 -17.13 -1.31
C THR A 211 2.19 -15.79 -1.55
N MET A 212 3.53 -15.78 -1.59
CA MET A 212 4.33 -14.60 -1.90
C MET A 212 5.46 -14.99 -2.85
N LYS A 213 5.64 -14.24 -3.93
CA LYS A 213 6.78 -14.41 -4.86
C LYS A 213 7.29 -13.06 -5.35
N ARG A 214 8.59 -12.97 -5.58
CA ARG A 214 9.21 -11.79 -6.21
C ARG A 214 8.93 -11.81 -7.71
N ILE A 215 8.46 -10.68 -8.26
CA ILE A 215 8.32 -10.50 -9.70
C ILE A 215 9.71 -10.14 -10.26
N PRO A 216 10.23 -10.88 -11.27
CA PRO A 216 11.52 -10.58 -11.87
C PRO A 216 11.58 -9.15 -12.43
N SER A 217 12.69 -8.46 -12.21
CA SER A 217 12.98 -7.19 -12.90
C SER A 217 13.18 -7.47 -14.40
N PHE A 218 12.87 -6.50 -15.26
CA PHE A 218 13.23 -6.58 -16.66
C PHE A 218 14.72 -6.87 -16.78
N LYS A 219 15.09 -7.87 -17.58
CA LYS A 219 16.49 -8.03 -17.98
C LYS A 219 16.82 -6.78 -18.78
N ASN A 220 17.78 -5.98 -18.30
CA ASN A 220 18.42 -4.98 -19.15
C ASN A 220 18.99 -5.75 -20.34
N VAL A 221 18.27 -5.77 -21.47
CA VAL A 221 18.89 -6.00 -22.75
C VAL A 221 19.85 -4.84 -22.86
N SER A 222 21.13 -5.09 -22.66
CA SER A 222 22.17 -4.13 -22.99
C SER A 222 21.88 -3.68 -24.42
N LEU A 223 21.43 -2.44 -24.57
CA LEU A 223 21.44 -1.77 -25.86
C LEU A 223 22.91 -1.67 -26.23
N ASN A 224 23.43 -2.71 -26.88
CA ASN A 224 24.69 -2.62 -27.59
C ASN A 224 24.47 -1.51 -28.60
N ALA A 225 25.16 -0.38 -28.42
CA ALA A 225 25.09 0.82 -29.24
C ALA A 225 25.69 0.61 -30.65
N SER A 226 25.40 -0.53 -31.26
CA SER A 226 25.95 -0.98 -32.53
C SER A 226 24.97 -1.98 -33.16
N THR A 227 23.74 -1.57 -33.42
CA THR A 227 22.93 -1.92 -34.62
C THR A 227 21.56 -1.25 -34.50
N ILE A 228 21.48 0.05 -34.79
CA ILE A 228 20.21 0.68 -35.20
C ILE A 228 20.48 1.42 -36.50
N ASN A 229 20.60 0.67 -37.60
CA ASN A 229 20.40 1.22 -38.94
C ASN A 229 18.89 1.27 -39.19
N LEU A 230 18.23 2.31 -38.68
CA LEU A 230 16.88 2.66 -39.10
C LEU A 230 16.97 3.18 -40.55
N LYS A 231 16.72 2.30 -41.52
CA LYS A 231 16.40 2.72 -42.89
C LYS A 231 15.08 3.49 -42.83
N ARG A 232 15.17 4.82 -42.79
CA ARG A 232 14.04 5.72 -43.06
C ARG A 232 13.56 5.45 -44.49
N LYS A 233 12.42 4.79 -44.63
CA LYS A 233 11.71 4.66 -45.90
C LYS A 233 10.82 5.90 -46.04
N THR A 234 11.35 6.92 -46.70
CA THR A 234 10.58 8.13 -47.05
C THR A 234 9.70 7.76 -48.25
N SER A 235 8.40 7.54 -48.03
CA SER A 235 7.42 7.45 -49.11
C SER A 235 6.99 8.86 -49.48
N VAL A 236 7.54 9.39 -50.57
CA VAL A 236 7.03 10.61 -51.21
C VAL A 236 5.82 10.20 -52.04
N ILE A 237 4.64 10.69 -51.67
CA ILE A 237 3.44 10.62 -52.50
C ILE A 237 3.52 11.81 -53.47
N LEU A 238 3.79 11.53 -54.74
CA LEU A 238 3.60 12.48 -55.82
C LEU A 238 2.11 12.48 -56.18
N GLN A 239 1.44 13.63 -55.98
CA GLN A 239 0.21 13.96 -56.70
C GLN A 239 0.62 14.61 -58.02
N GLU A 240 0.29 13.98 -59.14
CA GLU A 240 0.27 14.64 -60.45
C GLU A 240 -1.11 15.28 -60.69
N VAL A 241 -1.07 16.44 -61.36
CA VAL A 241 -2.20 17.24 -61.86
C VAL A 241 -2.70 16.65 -63.18
#